data_AF-A0A498CSX4-F1
#
_entry.id   AF-A0A498CSX4-F1
#
_cell.length_a   1.000
_cell.length_b   1.000
_cell.length_c   1.000
_cell.angle_alpha   90.00
_cell.angle_beta   90.00
_cell.angle_gamma   90.00
#
_symmetry.space_group_name_H-M   'P 1'
#
loop_
_entity.id
_entity.type
_entity.pdbx_description
1 polymer ?
#
loop_
_entity_poly.entity_id
_entity_poly.type
_entity_poly.pdbx_seq_one_letter_code
_entity_poly.pdbx_strand_id
1 'polypeptide(L)' 'MDIIEAKRNLEVLERNRSRLMNYNHLYSSYAFRRSCGAELRKINKQIHGIAEQLNAQSKKTR' A
#
# COMPACT_ATOMS: atom_id res chain seq x y z
N MET A 1 8.14 -12.12 11.52
CA MET A 1 7.06 -11.22 11.09
C MET A 1 5.81 -11.62 11.84
N ASP A 2 5.28 -10.70 12.62
CA ASP A 2 3.98 -10.87 13.26
C ASP A 2 2.90 -10.80 12.17
N ILE A 3 2.19 -11.91 11.97
CA ILE A 3 1.17 -12.06 10.92
C ILE A 3 -0.03 -11.14 11.19
N ILE A 4 -0.37 -10.91 12.47
CA ILE A 4 -1.50 -10.06 12.87
C ILE A 4 -1.15 -8.60 12.56
N GLU A 5 0.04 -8.16 12.96
CA GLU A 5 0.52 -6.81 12.67
C GLU A 5 0.65 -6.57 11.15
N ALA A 6 1.17 -7.55 10.42
CA ALA A 6 1.30 -7.49 8.97
C ALA A 6 -0.04 -7.31 8.24
N LYS A 7 -1.07 -8.07 8.62
CA LYS A 7 -2.42 -7.95 8.05
C LYS A 7 -3.02 -6.58 8.34
N ARG A 8 -2.85 -6.08 9.57
CA ARG A 8 -3.31 -4.73 9.96
C ARG A 8 -2.61 -3.64 9.14
N ASN A 9 -1.30 -3.77 8.93
CA ASN A 9 -0.54 -2.84 8.10
C ASN A 9 -1.02 -2.85 6.64
N LEU A 10 -1.34 -4.02 6.09
CA LEU A 10 -1.88 -4.15 4.74
C LEU A 10 -3.22 -3.42 4.59
N GLU A 11 -4.14 -3.60 5.53
CA GLU A 11 -5.44 -2.91 5.52
C GLU A 11 -5.29 -1.37 5.59
N VAL A 12 -4.37 -0.87 6.42
CA VAL A 12 -4.10 0.58 6.50
C VAL A 12 -3.53 1.11 5.18
N LEU A 13 -2.59 0.39 4.58
CA LEU A 13 -1.97 0.77 3.30
C LEU A 13 -2.99 0.80 2.16
N GLU A 14 -3.91 -0.15 2.11
CA GLU A 14 -5.00 -0.18 1.12
C GLU A 14 -5.95 1.02 1.27
N ARG A 15 -6.33 1.36 2.51
CA ARG A 15 -7.14 2.57 2.79
C ARG A 15 -6.41 3.84 2.36
N ASN A 16 -5.12 3.97 2.67
CA ASN A 16 -4.30 5.12 2.27
C ASN A 16 -4.19 5.23 0.75
N ARG A 17 -4.01 4.12 0.05
CA ARG A 17 -4.00 4.05 -1.42
C ARG A 17 -5.31 4.55 -2.01
N SER A 18 -6.45 4.11 -1.47
CA SER A 18 -7.79 4.55 -1.92
C SER A 18 -7.98 6.06 -1.74
N ARG A 19 -7.59 6.61 -0.58
CA ARG A 19 -7.66 8.05 -0.30
C ARG A 19 -6.80 8.88 -1.25
N LEU A 20 -5.57 8.43 -1.53
CA LEU A 20 -4.66 9.12 -2.46
C LEU A 20 -5.17 9.10 -3.90
N MET A 21 -5.79 8.01 -4.35
CA MET A 21 -6.45 7.95 -5.66
C MET A 21 -7.61 8.95 -5.76
N ASN A 22 -8.41 9.05 -4.69
CA ASN A 22 -9.51 10.02 -4.64
C ASN A 22 -8.98 11.47 -4.70
N TYR A 23 -8.00 11.81 -3.87
CA TYR A 23 -7.38 13.14 -3.92
C TYR A 23 -6.76 13.46 -5.28
N ASN A 24 -6.03 12.52 -5.89
CA ASN A 24 -5.44 12.70 -7.21
C ASN A 24 -6.49 13.02 -8.30
N HIS A 25 -7.71 12.49 -8.16
CA HIS A 25 -8.82 12.78 -9.07
C HIS A 25 -9.46 14.15 -8.79
N LEU A 26 -9.63 14.51 -7.52
CA LEU A 26 -10.29 15.76 -7.10
C LEU A 26 -9.44 17.02 -7.32
N TYR A 27 -8.11 16.90 -7.28
CA TYR A 27 -7.21 18.06 -7.38
C TYR A 27 -6.42 18.04 -8.69
N SER A 28 -6.53 19.13 -9.46
CA SER A 28 -6.03 19.19 -10.84
C SER A 28 -4.65 19.84 -11.02
N SER A 29 -3.97 20.23 -9.93
CA SER A 29 -2.65 20.83 -10.07
C SER A 29 -1.61 19.74 -10.41
N TYR A 30 -0.71 20.06 -11.35
CA TYR A 30 0.33 19.12 -11.78
C TYR A 30 1.22 18.68 -10.61
N ALA A 31 1.64 19.64 -9.77
CA ALA A 31 2.47 19.37 -8.59
C ALA A 31 1.75 18.40 -7.63
N PHE A 32 0.45 18.60 -7.39
CA PHE A 32 -0.32 17.72 -6.52
C PHE A 32 -0.43 16.31 -7.09
N ARG A 33 -0.78 16.15 -8.38
CA ARG A 33 -0.84 14.83 -9.02
C ARG A 33 0.50 14.10 -9.01
N ARG A 34 1.61 14.82 -9.19
CA ARG A 34 2.96 14.24 -9.09
C ARG A 34 3.26 13.74 -7.69
N SER A 35 2.90 14.49 -6.66
CA SER A 35 3.04 14.08 -5.26
C SER A 35 2.18 12.85 -4.93
N CYS A 36 0.91 12.84 -5.34
CA CYS A 36 0.03 11.68 -5.18
C CYS A 36 0.59 10.44 -5.89
N GLY A 37 1.06 10.58 -7.14
CA GLY A 37 1.67 9.49 -7.88
C GLY A 37 2.95 8.94 -7.23
N ALA A 38 3.78 9.81 -6.65
CA ALA A 38 4.97 9.38 -5.91
C ALA A 38 4.60 8.58 -4.65
N GLU A 39 3.60 9.03 -3.91
CA GLU A 39 3.16 8.35 -2.69
C GLU A 39 2.47 7.02 -2.99
N LEU A 40 1.64 6.96 -4.04
CA LEU A 40 1.04 5.72 -4.53
C LEU A 40 2.10 4.65 -4.88
N ARG A 41 3.22 5.05 -5.49
CA ARG A 41 4.32 4.12 -5.79
C ARG A 41 4.95 3.54 -4.53
N LYS A 42 5.15 4.34 -3.47
CA LYS A 42 5.68 3.86 -2.19
C LYS A 42 4.73 2.86 -1.54
N ILE A 43 3.45 3.21 -1.46
CA ILE A 43 2.42 2.37 -0.84
C ILE A 43 2.28 1.03 -1.59
N ASN A 44 2.24 1.06 -2.93
CA ASN A 44 2.19 -0.17 -3.73
C ASN A 44 3.40 -1.09 -3.47
N LYS A 45 4.60 -0.52 -3.33
CA LYS A 45 5.82 -1.29 -3.00
C LYS A 45 5.73 -1.93 -1.61
N GLN A 46 5.20 -1.21 -0.62
CA GLN A 46 5.01 -1.73 0.74
C GLN A 46 3.97 -2.86 0.77
N ILE A 47 2.83 -2.68 0.08
CA ILE A 47 1.79 -3.72 -0.07
C ILE A 47 2.40 -4.99 -0.68
N HIS A 48 3.13 -4.85 -1.78
CA HIS A 48 3.78 -5.99 -2.44
C HIS A 48 4.73 -6.73 -1.50
N GLY A 49 5.61 -6.00 -0.80
CA GLY A 49 6.57 -6.62 0.12
C GLY A 49 5.89 -7.37 1.27
N ILE A 50 4.85 -6.79 1.88
CA ILE A 50 4.10 -7.46 2.96
C ILE A 50 3.38 -8.71 2.41
N ALA A 51 2.76 -8.62 1.24
CA ALA A 51 2.07 -9.74 0.61
C ALA A 51 3.03 -10.90 0.28
N GLU A 52 4.21 -10.61 -0.25
CA GLU A 52 5.24 -11.63 -0.51
C GLU A 52 5.73 -12.31 0.77
N GLN A 53 5.97 -11.53 1.84
CA GLN A 53 6.41 -12.08 3.11
C GLN A 53 5.34 -12.98 3.75
N LEU A 54 4.07 -12.57 3.71
CA LEU A 54 2.94 -13.39 4.17
C LEU A 54 2.81 -14.69 3.36
N ASN A 55 2.93 -14.61 2.02
CA ASN A 55 2.91 -15.79 1.15
C ASN A 55 4.09 -16.73 1.43
N ALA A 56 5.28 -16.20 1.68
CA ALA A 56 6.45 -16.98 2.03
C ALA A 56 6.29 -17.69 3.38
N GLN A 57 5.66 -17.04 4.38
CA GLN A 57 5.33 -17.69 5.64
C GLN A 57 4.30 -18.80 5.47
N SER A 58 3.22 -18.55 4.73
CA SER A 58 2.19 -19.57 4.43
C SER A 58 2.79 -20.85 3.82
N LYS A 59 3.74 -20.70 2.88
CA LYS A 59 4.45 -21.82 2.26
C LYS A 59 5.40 -22.58 3.19
N LYS A 60 5.91 -21.95 4.26
CA LYS A 60 6.78 -22.60 5.25
C LYS A 60 6.02 -23.41 6.30
N THR A 61 4.74 -23.10 6.50
CA THR A 61 3.87 -23.76 7.50
C THR A 61 3.09 -24.94 6.90
N ARG A 62 3.26 -25.22 5.61
CA ARG A 62 2.61 -26.30 4.87
C ARG A 62 3.61 -27.40 4.54
#